data_AF-E1KNQ5-F1
#
_entry.id   AF-E1KNQ5-F1
#
_cell.length_a   1.000
_cell.length_b   1.000
_cell.length_c   1.000
_cell.angle_alpha   90.00
_cell.angle_beta   90.00
_cell.angle_gamma   90.00
#
_symmetry.space_group_name_H-M   'P 1'
#
loop_
_entity.id
_entity.type
_entity.pdbx_description
1 polymer ?
#
loop_
_entity_poly.entity_id
_entity_poly.type
_entity_poly.pdbx_seq_one_letter_code
_entity_poly.pdbx_strand_id
1 'polypeptide(L)'
;MVVGVLIVKHVENLSDEKTIQAIQENPYMQYLLGLDKFTEKPVFVPELFVLVRKRLDHDFFNMLTLMLAEVDGSKPGFHLLD
;
A
#
# COMPACT_ATOMS: atom_id res chain seq x y z
N MET A 1 1.33 9.20 -4.18
CA MET A 1 0.71 9.43 -2.85
C MET A 1 0.44 8.15 -2.05
N VAL A 2 -0.47 7.24 -2.44
CA VAL A 2 -0.83 6.06 -1.61
C VAL A 2 0.35 5.12 -1.33
N VAL A 3 1.18 4.83 -2.33
CA VAL A 3 2.39 4.01 -2.15
C VAL A 3 3.31 4.60 -1.09
N GLY A 4 3.52 5.92 -1.10
CA GLY A 4 4.35 6.62 -0.11
C GLY A 4 3.82 6.46 1.32
N VAL A 5 2.50 6.55 1.52
CA VAL A 5 1.87 6.29 2.82
C VAL A 5 2.11 4.87 3.30
N LEU A 6 1.99 3.88 2.41
CA LEU A 6 2.23 2.47 2.75
C LEU A 6 3.70 2.21 3.10
N ILE A 7 4.64 2.87 2.41
CA ILE A 7 6.06 2.82 2.73
C ILE A 7 6.30 3.37 4.13
N VAL A 8 5.82 4.58 4.44
CA VAL A 8 5.98 5.19 5.76
C VAL A 8 5.37 4.30 6.85
N LYS A 9 4.15 3.78 6.64
CA LYS A 9 3.50 2.87 7.59
C LYS A 9 4.36 1.64 7.88
N HIS A 10 4.92 1.02 6.83
CA HIS A 10 5.71 -0.20 6.95
C HIS A 10 7.06 0.04 7.62
N VAL A 11 7.78 1.09 7.20
CA VAL A 11 9.11 1.43 7.70
C VAL A 11 9.06 1.88 9.17
N GLU A 12 8.09 2.73 9.52
CA GLU A 12 7.94 3.25 10.88
C GLU A 12 7.20 2.26 11.82
N ASN A 13 6.55 1.24 11.26
CA ASN A 13 5.76 0.24 11.98
C ASN A 13 4.72 0.86 12.94
N LEU A 14 3.93 1.80 12.42
CA LEU A 14 2.94 2.57 13.19
C LEU A 14 1.49 2.11 12.95
N SER A 15 0.59 2.45 13.89
CA SER A 15 -0.85 2.33 13.67
C SER A 15 -1.32 3.26 12.54
N ASP A 16 -2.48 3.00 11.97
CA ASP A 16 -3.03 3.81 10.86
C ASP A 16 -3.08 5.30 11.25
N GLU A 17 -3.58 5.62 12.44
CA GLU A 17 -3.69 7.00 12.96
C GLU A 17 -2.32 7.62 13.21
N LYS A 18 -1.40 6.87 13.83
CA LYS A 18 -0.04 7.34 14.10
C LYS A 18 0.74 7.57 12.81
N THR A 19 0.51 6.78 11.77
CA THR A 19 1.11 7.04 10.45
C THR A 19 0.62 8.36 9.87
N ILE A 20 -0.69 8.66 9.95
CA ILE A 20 -1.20 9.95 9.46
C ILE A 20 -0.60 11.11 10.23
N GLN A 21 -0.49 10.99 11.56
CA GLN A 21 0.12 12.01 12.41
C GLN A 21 1.61 12.21 12.07
N ALA A 22 2.38 11.13 11.94
CA ALA A 22 3.81 11.23 11.58
C ALA A 22 4.03 11.93 10.23
N ILE A 23 3.18 11.64 9.25
CA ILE A 23 3.21 12.30 7.94
C ILE A 23 2.87 13.79 8.07
N GLN A 24 1.87 14.14 8.88
CA GLN A 24 1.46 15.53 9.11
C GLN A 24 2.57 16.35 9.78
N GLU A 25 3.35 15.75 10.68
CA GLU A 25 4.42 16.43 11.43
C GLU A 25 5.76 16.49 10.67
N ASN A 26 5.95 15.69 9.61
CA ASN A 26 7.24 15.56 8.93
C ASN A 26 7.19 16.03 7.46
N PRO A 27 7.80 17.19 7.12
CA PRO A 27 7.80 17.71 5.75
C PRO A 27 8.51 16.79 4.73
N TYR A 28 9.47 15.97 5.15
CA TYR A 28 10.13 15.01 4.26
C TYR A 28 9.21 13.84 3.91
N MET A 29 8.41 13.37 4.88
CA MET A 29 7.37 12.36 4.60
C MET A 29 6.31 12.95 3.66
N GLN A 30 5.90 14.20 3.85
CA GLN A 30 4.99 14.88 2.92
C GLN A 30 5.58 14.99 1.50
N TYR A 31 6.86 15.34 1.39
CA TYR A 31 7.55 15.37 0.10
C TYR A 31 7.61 13.99 -0.55
N LEU A 32 7.89 12.92 0.21
CA LEU A 32 7.87 11.54 -0.28
C LEU A 32 6.49 11.14 -0.84
N LEU A 33 5.42 11.68 -0.27
CA LEU A 33 4.06 11.46 -0.75
C LEU A 33 3.79 12.20 -2.07
N GLY A 34 4.60 13.21 -2.40
CA GLY A 34 4.46 14.07 -3.59
C GLY A 34 3.72 15.38 -3.33
N LEU A 35 3.63 15.84 -2.08
CA LEU A 35 3.08 17.16 -1.76
C LEU A 35 4.04 18.26 -2.23
N ASP A 36 3.49 19.27 -2.90
CA ASP A 36 4.22 20.44 -3.41
C ASP A 36 4.53 21.45 -2.29
N LYS A 37 3.72 21.45 -1.23
CA LYS A 37 3.86 22.33 -0.07
C LYS A 37 3.56 21.58 1.22
N PHE A 38 4.26 21.98 2.28
CA PHE A 38 3.97 21.51 3.62
C PHE A 38 2.56 21.93 4.04
N THR A 39 1.85 21.03 4.72
CA THR A 39 0.54 21.28 5.29
C THR A 39 0.43 20.69 6.68
N GLU A 40 -0.17 21.45 7.60
CA GLU A 40 -0.53 20.97 8.93
C GLU A 40 -1.89 20.27 8.94
N LYS A 41 -2.55 20.11 7.80
CA LYS A 41 -3.80 19.34 7.71
C LYS A 41 -3.49 17.85 7.51
N PRO A 42 -4.31 16.94 8.05
CA PRO A 42 -4.19 15.52 7.76
C PRO A 42 -4.20 15.29 6.24
N VAL A 43 -3.19 14.59 5.72
CA VAL A 43 -3.07 14.30 4.29
C VAL A 43 -4.09 13.25 3.84
N PHE A 44 -4.47 12.35 4.76
CA PHE A 44 -5.47 11.31 4.55
C PHE A 44 -6.29 11.08 5.82
N VAL A 45 -7.44 10.44 5.65
CA VAL A 45 -8.23 9.88 6.75
C VAL A 45 -7.73 8.45 7.05
N PRO A 46 -7.72 7.99 8.32
CA PRO A 46 -7.23 6.66 8.69
C PRO A 46 -7.88 5.50 7.91
N GLU A 47 -9.13 5.66 7.49
CA GLU A 47 -9.90 4.69 6.70
C GLU A 47 -9.27 4.37 5.35
N LEU A 48 -8.33 5.19 4.85
CA LEU A 48 -7.55 4.89 3.65
C LEU A 48 -6.89 3.50 3.75
N PHE A 49 -6.30 3.16 4.89
CA PHE A 49 -5.60 1.88 5.06
C PHE A 49 -6.55 0.68 5.01
N VAL A 50 -7.79 0.87 5.48
CA VAL A 50 -8.86 -0.13 5.35
C VAL A 50 -9.27 -0.28 3.89
N LEU A 51 -9.50 0.82 3.18
CA LEU A 51 -9.86 0.84 1.77
C LEU A 51 -8.78 0.19 0.90
N VAL A 52 -7.51 0.48 1.17
CA VAL A 52 -6.37 -0.11 0.45
C VAL A 52 -6.31 -1.61 0.69
N ARG A 53 -6.40 -2.07 1.95
CA ARG A 53 -6.42 -3.52 2.25
C ARG A 53 -7.58 -4.25 1.59
N LYS A 54 -8.77 -3.63 1.52
CA LYS A 54 -9.92 -4.23 0.83
C LYS A 54 -9.72 -4.38 -0.68
N ARG A 55 -8.90 -3.52 -1.31
CA ARG A 55 -8.56 -3.60 -2.73
C ARG A 55 -7.38 -4.53 -3.00
N LEU A 56 -6.48 -4.66 -2.03
CA LEU A 56 -5.37 -5.61 -2.02
C LEU A 56 -5.80 -6.86 -1.26
N ASP A 57 -6.93 -7.43 -1.68
CA ASP A 57 -7.48 -8.62 -1.09
C ASP A 57 -6.85 -9.89 -1.67
N HIS A 58 -7.34 -11.04 -1.23
CA HIS A 58 -6.81 -12.32 -1.65
C HIS A 58 -6.94 -12.53 -3.18
N ASP A 59 -8.01 -12.01 -3.79
CA ASP A 59 -8.24 -12.14 -5.22
C ASP A 59 -7.24 -11.31 -6.02
N PHE A 60 -6.93 -10.09 -5.56
CA PHE A 60 -5.87 -9.28 -6.14
C PHE A 60 -4.51 -9.99 -6.10
N PHE A 61 -4.13 -10.56 -4.96
CA PHE A 61 -2.85 -11.26 -4.85
C PHE A 61 -2.80 -12.55 -5.67
N ASN A 62 -3.89 -13.32 -5.73
CA ASN A 62 -3.99 -14.49 -6.61
C ASN A 62 -3.80 -14.10 -8.08
N MET A 63 -4.49 -13.05 -8.52
CA MET A 63 -4.38 -12.53 -9.88
C MET A 63 -2.95 -12.03 -10.18
N LEU A 64 -2.32 -11.34 -9.23
CA LEU A 64 -0.92 -10.94 -9.35
C LEU A 64 0.02 -12.14 -9.47
N THR A 65 -0.16 -13.18 -8.65
CA THR A 65 0.64 -14.41 -8.72
C THR A 65 0.49 -15.10 -10.07
N LEU A 66 -0.72 -15.19 -10.61
CA LEU A 66 -0.95 -15.76 -11.94
C LEU A 66 -0.26 -14.95 -13.04
N MET A 67 -0.39 -13.62 -13.04
CA MET A 67 0.30 -12.75 -14.00
C MET A 67 1.82 -12.90 -13.94
N LEU A 68 2.40 -12.97 -12.74
CA LEU A 68 3.85 -13.15 -12.56
C LEU A 68 4.31 -14.52 -13.10
N ALA A 69 3.53 -15.58 -12.84
CA ALA A 69 3.83 -16.93 -13.32
C ALA A 69 3.78 -17.02 -14.86
N GLU A 70 2.83 -16.32 -15.50
CA GLU A 70 2.75 -16.21 -16.96
C GLU A 70 3.97 -15.49 -17.56
N VAL A 71 4.40 -14.37 -16.96
CA VAL A 71 5.59 -13.62 -17.41
C VAL A 71 6.87 -14.44 -17.25
N ASP A 72 6.97 -15.23 -16.19
CA ASP A 72 8.13 -16.09 -15.89
C ASP A 72 8.15 -17.38 -16.74
N GLY A 73 7.11 -17.65 -17.54
CA GLY A 73 6.96 -18.89 -18.31
C GLY A 73 6.64 -20.13 -17.46
N SER A 74 6.51 -19.93 -16.15
CA SER A 74 6.13 -20.91 -15.15
C SER A 74 4.61 -21.11 -15.22
N LYS A 75 4.10 -21.97 -16.12
CA LYS A 75 2.66 -22.31 -16.11
C LYS A 75 2.29 -22.87 -14.74
N PRO A 76 1.31 -22.31 -14.01
CA PRO A 76 0.82 -22.93 -12.79
C PRO A 76 0.23 -24.29 -13.17
N GLY A 77 0.86 -25.37 -12.73
CA GLY A 77 0.36 -26.72 -12.89
C GLY A 77 -0.91 -26.87 -12.07
N PHE A 78 -2.06 -26.57 -12.67
CA PHE A 78 -3.34 -26.99 -12.13
C PHE A 78 -3.45 -28.49 -12.37
N HIS A 79 -2.86 -29.29 -11.46
CA HIS A 79 -3.32 -30.66 -11.29
C HIS A 79 -4.72 -30.58 -10.71
N LEU A 80 -5.70 -30.54 -11.61
CA LEU A 80 -7.05 -30.98 -11.30
C LEU A 80 -6.90 -32.40 -10.75
N LEU A 81 -7.36 -32.57 -9.52
CA LEU A 81 -7.48 -33.87 -8.88
C LEU A 81 -8.43 -34.71 -9.75
N ASP A 82 -7.88 -35.74 -10.38
CA ASP A 82 -8.61 -36.96 -10.75
C ASP A 82 -8.88 -37.79 -9.49
#